data_AF-G1UQW2-F1
#
_entry.id   AF-G1UQW2-F1
#
_cell.length_a   1.000
_cell.length_b   1.000
_cell.length_c   1.000
_cell.angle_alpha   90.00
_cell.angle_beta   90.00
_cell.angle_gamma   90.00
#
_symmetry.space_group_name_H-M   'P 1'
#
loop_
_entity.id
_entity.type
_entity.pdbx_description
1 polymer ?
#
loop_
_entity_poly.entity_id
_entity_poly.type
_entity_poly.pdbx_seq_one_letter_code
_entity_poly.pdbx_strand_id
1 'polypeptide(L)'
;MSQDNHCACGHPELVMLPVRGFGLAVDPSGLVPAPAPALSCRERVDQDMHIYVDGNRGESGDGLTPETAVKDVSDAVFALSRYDGCNRHHAYFHLASLESPDATYPEIAVGLGSYTTFGALHIRGESHETTRLCRFNNQVGSLVSLSNISVAYTQTVASWLAIEGKVALRPTPEQSSAFHATWGGCVRFSEDAEIYLYPGEYMAVCATSHGMIGSGERVKFRTLGNINLNSGFALALHCGSIQFPASTDFSGCTAVTGRKYYLEKLSCLCLDAGILPGSVAGEAKNGSVYI
;
A
#
# COMPACT_ATOMS: atom_id res chain seq x y z
N MET A 1 2.45 25.16 52.00
CA MET A 1 1.44 25.24 50.92
C MET A 1 2.18 25.75 49.70
N SER A 2 2.26 25.07 48.56
CA SER A 2 1.46 24.00 47.97
C SER A 2 2.32 22.79 47.58
N GLN A 3 1.74 21.60 47.66
CA GLN A 3 2.25 20.39 47.01
C GLN A 3 1.81 20.45 45.54
N ASP A 4 2.77 20.42 44.61
CA ASP A 4 2.49 20.18 43.19
C ASP A 4 2.18 18.69 43.03
N ASN A 5 0.88 18.37 42.96
CA ASN A 5 0.41 17.03 42.66
C ASN A 5 0.63 16.73 41.17
N HIS A 6 1.81 16.20 40.83
CA HIS A 6 2.02 15.54 39.55
C HIS A 6 1.39 14.14 39.59
N CYS A 7 0.28 13.95 38.88
CA CYS A 7 -0.26 12.62 38.61
C CYS A 7 0.51 11.99 37.44
N ALA A 8 1.56 11.24 37.74
CA ALA A 8 2.24 10.42 36.75
C ALA A 8 1.48 9.09 36.56
N CYS A 9 1.01 8.81 35.35
CA CYS A 9 0.55 7.47 34.95
C CYS A 9 1.78 6.65 34.55
N GLY A 10 2.14 5.65 35.37
CA GLY A 10 3.25 4.74 35.08
C GLY A 10 2.74 3.50 34.35
N HIS A 11 3.18 3.28 33.11
CA HIS A 11 2.83 2.09 32.32
C HIS A 11 4.11 1.41 31.77
N PRO A 12 4.45 0.18 32.21
CA PRO A 12 5.69 -0.52 31.84
C PRO A 12 5.58 -1.53 30.68
N GLU A 13 4.49 -1.61 29.92
CA GLU A 13 4.33 -2.66 28.88
C GLU A 13 3.96 -2.08 27.51
N LEU A 14 4.98 -1.63 26.76
CA LEU A 14 4.87 -1.30 25.34
C LEU A 14 5.26 -2.50 24.49
N VAL A 15 4.42 -2.87 23.51
CA VAL A 15 4.74 -3.88 22.52
C VAL A 15 5.43 -3.21 21.34
N MET A 16 6.71 -3.51 21.13
CA MET A 16 7.47 -2.99 19.98
C MET A 16 7.10 -3.73 18.70
N LEU A 17 6.69 -2.98 17.68
CA LEU A 17 6.50 -3.49 16.33
C LEU A 17 7.87 -3.48 15.61
N PRO A 18 8.42 -4.64 15.21
CA PRO A 18 9.68 -4.66 14.48
C PRO A 18 9.41 -4.29 13.02
N VAL A 19 9.70 -3.04 12.65
CA VAL A 19 9.91 -2.65 11.24
C VAL A 19 11.30 -2.05 11.17
N ARG A 20 12.20 -2.65 10.39
CA ARG A 20 13.55 -2.11 10.19
C ARG A 20 13.42 -0.72 9.55
N GLY A 21 13.62 0.33 10.34
CA GLY A 21 13.73 1.73 9.88
C GLY A 21 12.63 2.69 10.32
N PHE A 22 11.47 2.23 10.82
CA PHE A 22 10.41 3.10 11.36
C PHE A 22 9.57 2.33 12.39
N GLY A 23 9.78 2.59 13.68
CA GLY A 23 8.97 1.98 14.74
C GLY A 23 7.71 2.79 15.00
N LEU A 24 6.54 2.22 14.71
CA LEU A 24 5.27 2.71 15.28
C LEU A 24 5.08 2.00 16.63
N ALA A 25 5.22 2.71 17.74
CA ALA A 25 4.87 2.17 19.05
C ALA A 25 3.42 2.56 19.37
N VAL A 26 2.58 1.57 19.66
CA VAL A 26 1.20 1.77 20.12
C VAL A 26 1.11 1.24 21.54
N ASP A 27 0.61 2.05 22.46
CA ASP A 27 0.37 1.68 23.85
C ASP A 27 -0.84 0.71 23.93
N PRO A 28 -0.66 -0.56 24.35
CA PRO A 28 -1.75 -1.51 24.51
C PRO A 28 -2.55 -1.30 25.81
N SER A 29 -2.15 -0.37 26.68
CA SER A 29 -2.76 -0.17 28.01
C SER A 29 -3.91 0.83 28.06
N GLY A 30 -4.47 1.24 26.90
CA GLY A 30 -5.65 2.11 26.77
C GLY A 30 -6.98 1.56 27.34
N LEU A 31 -6.94 0.75 28.40
CA LEU A 31 -8.08 0.12 29.07
C LEU A 31 -8.72 0.96 30.18
N VAL A 32 -8.35 2.23 30.37
CA VAL A 32 -9.05 3.10 31.33
C VAL A 32 -9.69 4.27 30.59
N PRO A 33 -11.02 4.48 30.70
CA PRO A 33 -11.67 5.66 30.14
C PRO A 33 -11.01 6.91 30.72
N ALA A 34 -10.55 7.83 29.87
CA ALA A 34 -10.09 9.14 30.30
C ALA A 34 -11.20 9.81 31.13
N PRO A 35 -10.90 10.37 32.33
CA PRO A 35 -11.89 11.12 33.08
C PRO A 35 -12.34 12.34 32.28
N ALA A 36 -13.63 12.67 32.35
CA ALA A 36 -14.22 13.79 31.63
C ALA A 36 -13.46 15.11 31.90
N PRO A 37 -13.28 15.97 30.88
CA PRO A 37 -12.45 17.16 31.00
C PRO A 37 -13.05 18.13 32.03
N ALA A 38 -12.23 18.54 32.99
CA ALA A 38 -12.54 19.66 33.86
C ALA A 38 -12.46 20.95 33.03
N LEU A 39 -13.61 21.61 32.84
CA LEU A 39 -13.88 22.80 32.01
C LEU A 39 -13.05 24.08 32.32
N SER A 40 -11.98 23.99 33.11
CA SER A 40 -11.16 25.15 33.53
C SER A 40 -9.71 25.14 33.02
N CYS A 41 -9.26 24.10 32.31
CA CYS A 41 -7.90 24.03 31.78
C CYS A 41 -7.92 24.25 30.27
N ARG A 42 -7.09 25.18 29.76
CA ARG A 42 -6.72 25.18 28.33
C ARG A 42 -6.12 23.81 28.03
N GLU A 43 -6.83 22.97 27.30
CA GLU A 43 -6.29 21.71 26.79
C GLU A 43 -5.02 22.03 26.00
N ARG A 44 -3.87 21.71 26.60
CA ARG A 44 -2.64 21.67 25.85
C ARG A 44 -2.51 20.27 25.28
N VAL A 45 -2.42 20.18 23.97
CA VAL A 45 -2.22 18.94 23.22
C VAL A 45 -0.83 18.32 23.50
N ASP A 46 0.04 19.02 24.23
CA ASP A 46 1.42 18.62 24.52
C ASP A 46 1.57 17.56 25.64
N GLN A 47 0.60 17.42 26.56
CA GLN A 47 0.75 16.53 27.73
C GLN A 47 0.60 15.04 27.40
N ASP A 48 -0.13 14.69 26.34
CA ASP A 48 -0.43 13.30 25.96
C ASP A 48 0.23 12.88 24.63
N MET A 49 1.19 13.67 24.13
CA MET A 49 1.91 13.36 22.90
C MET A 49 3.15 12.50 23.20
N HIS A 50 3.12 11.25 22.74
CA HIS A 50 4.25 10.33 22.82
C HIS A 50 4.96 10.24 21.47
N ILE A 51 6.18 10.77 21.39
CA ILE A 51 7.04 10.65 20.21
C ILE A 51 8.05 9.54 20.47
N TYR A 52 8.14 8.61 19.52
CA TYR A 52 9.11 7.52 19.55
C TYR A 52 10.12 7.74 18.43
N VAL A 53 11.41 7.79 18.80
CA VAL A 53 12.54 7.90 17.86
C VAL A 53 13.40 6.66 18.03
N ASP A 54 13.65 5.94 16.94
CA ASP A 54 14.37 4.65 16.93
C ASP A 54 13.83 3.62 17.94
N GLY A 55 12.51 3.62 18.16
CA GLY A 55 11.83 2.71 19.09
C GLY A 55 11.96 3.07 20.57
N ASN A 56 12.62 4.18 20.92
CA ASN A 56 12.69 4.67 22.29
C ASN A 56 11.70 5.83 22.50
N ARG A 57 11.04 5.86 23.66
CA ARG A 57 10.18 6.98 24.05
C ARG A 57 11.07 8.21 24.27
N GLY A 58 10.95 9.21 23.40
CA GLY A 58 11.55 10.51 23.63
C GLY A 58 10.84 11.20 24.81
N GLU A 59 11.58 11.92 25.64
CA GLU A 59 10.96 12.78 26.65
C GLU A 59 10.09 13.81 25.92
N SER A 60 8.84 13.93 26.34
CA SER A 60 7.87 14.91 25.83
C SER A 60 8.29 16.31 26.29
N GLY A 61 9.27 16.87 25.60
CA GLY A 61 9.83 18.19 25.82
C GLY A 61 10.92 18.43 24.78
N ASP A 62 10.57 19.09 23.68
CA ASP A 62 11.47 19.48 22.57
C ASP A 62 12.43 18.38 22.07
N GLY A 63 12.05 17.11 22.28
CA GLY A 63 12.90 15.91 22.34
C GLY A 63 13.44 15.41 21.01
N LEU A 64 14.08 16.29 20.25
CA LEU A 64 14.96 15.94 19.14
C LEU A 64 16.27 16.70 19.39
N THR A 65 17.40 15.98 19.51
CA THR A 65 18.69 16.69 19.48
C THR A 65 18.83 17.36 18.11
N PRO A 66 19.58 18.46 17.97
CA PRO A 66 19.78 19.11 16.68
C PRO A 66 20.30 18.14 15.59
N GLU A 67 20.91 17.01 15.96
CA GLU A 67 21.30 15.96 15.03
C GLU A 67 20.18 14.98 14.65
N THR A 68 19.18 14.76 15.52
CA THR A 68 18.06 13.82 15.35
C THR A 68 16.73 14.50 15.01
N ALA A 69 16.68 15.83 15.07
CA ALA A 69 15.56 16.59 14.54
C ALA A 69 15.39 16.25 13.05
N VAL A 70 14.14 16.06 12.64
CA VAL A 70 13.75 16.11 11.23
C VAL A 70 14.17 17.49 10.74
N LYS A 71 15.39 17.59 10.19
CA LYS A 71 16.01 18.84 9.77
C LYS A 71 15.27 19.45 8.58
N ASP A 72 14.54 18.60 7.86
CA ASP A 72 13.62 18.97 6.79
C ASP A 72 12.44 17.99 6.75
N VAL A 73 11.22 18.52 6.61
CA VAL A 73 9.96 17.75 6.64
C VAL A 73 9.80 16.90 5.36
N SER A 74 10.65 17.16 4.36
CA SER A 74 10.77 16.44 3.08
C SER A 74 11.05 14.94 3.25
N ASP A 75 11.75 14.52 4.30
CA ASP A 75 12.18 13.11 4.48
C ASP A 75 11.33 12.33 5.51
N ALA A 76 10.33 12.96 6.12
CA ALA A 76 9.53 12.33 7.16
C ALA A 76 8.39 11.45 6.60
N VAL A 77 8.29 10.22 7.11
CA VAL A 77 7.08 9.39 6.96
C VAL A 77 6.15 9.70 8.12
N PHE A 78 4.95 10.20 7.83
CA PHE A 78 3.98 10.57 8.83
C PHE A 78 2.91 9.50 8.94
N ALA A 79 2.79 8.86 10.10
CA ALA A 79 1.75 7.90 10.37
C ALA A 79 0.75 8.49 11.37
N LEU A 80 -0.51 8.63 10.96
CA LEU A 80 -1.61 9.05 11.83
C LEU A 80 -2.60 7.90 11.97
N SER A 81 -2.99 7.65 13.22
CA SER A 81 -4.12 6.78 13.48
C SER A 81 -4.90 7.27 14.70
N ARG A 82 -6.23 7.15 14.63
CA ARG A 82 -7.12 7.40 15.77
C ARG A 82 -7.40 6.07 16.45
N TYR A 83 -7.02 5.93 17.71
CA TYR A 83 -7.42 4.81 18.54
C TYR A 83 -8.62 5.23 19.41
N ASP A 84 -9.74 4.52 19.29
CA ASP A 84 -10.96 4.74 20.09
C ASP A 84 -11.28 3.57 21.05
N GLY A 85 -10.34 2.64 21.21
CA GLY A 85 -10.52 1.44 22.04
C GLY A 85 -11.44 0.37 21.44
N CYS A 86 -11.99 0.57 20.23
CA CYS A 86 -13.01 -0.31 19.65
C CYS A 86 -12.59 -0.99 18.35
N ASN A 87 -11.32 -0.87 17.92
CA ASN A 87 -10.79 -1.40 16.66
C ASN A 87 -11.61 -0.99 15.41
N ARG A 88 -12.33 0.15 15.47
CA ARG A 88 -13.23 0.61 14.39
C ARG A 88 -12.54 1.48 13.35
N HIS A 89 -11.29 1.84 13.58
CA HIS A 89 -10.58 2.81 12.76
C HIS A 89 -9.52 2.15 11.88
N HIS A 90 -9.15 2.85 10.80
CA HIS A 90 -8.09 2.47 9.88
C HIS A 90 -6.79 3.17 10.28
N ALA A 91 -5.65 2.52 10.02
CA ALA A 91 -4.34 3.13 10.15
C ALA A 91 -3.90 3.78 8.82
N TYR A 92 -3.22 4.91 8.87
CA TYR A 92 -2.72 5.62 7.69
C TYR A 92 -1.21 5.86 7.79
N PHE A 93 -0.45 5.41 6.78
CA PHE A 93 0.96 5.74 6.56
C PHE A 93 1.06 6.70 5.37
N HIS A 94 1.51 7.92 5.62
CA HIS A 94 1.75 8.94 4.60
C HIS A 94 3.24 9.02 4.28
N LEU A 95 3.57 8.69 3.03
CA LEU A 95 4.91 8.77 2.48
C LEU A 95 5.07 10.10 1.75
N ALA A 96 6.01 10.93 2.21
CA ALA A 96 6.33 12.21 1.58
C ALA A 96 7.07 12.01 0.25
N SER A 97 7.19 13.06 -0.55
CA SER A 97 8.14 13.06 -1.66
C SER A 97 9.56 13.20 -1.10
N LEU A 98 10.45 12.29 -1.51
CA LEU A 98 11.86 12.38 -1.18
C LEU A 98 12.52 13.51 -2.00
N GLU A 99 13.54 14.15 -1.44
CA GLU A 99 14.23 15.28 -2.09
C GLU A 99 14.80 14.94 -3.47
N SER A 100 15.35 13.73 -3.59
CA SER A 100 15.80 13.21 -4.88
C SER A 100 14.62 12.61 -5.62
N PRO A 101 14.33 13.07 -6.86
CA PRO A 101 13.23 12.54 -7.65
C PRO A 101 13.42 11.06 -8.00
N ASP A 102 14.64 10.53 -7.89
CA ASP A 102 14.97 9.13 -8.12
C ASP A 102 15.13 8.31 -6.84
N ALA A 103 15.09 8.95 -5.67
CA ALA A 103 15.08 8.22 -4.41
C ALA A 103 13.80 7.40 -4.28
N THR A 104 13.94 6.28 -3.60
CA THR A 104 12.90 5.27 -3.49
C THR A 104 12.88 4.74 -2.07
N TYR A 105 11.71 4.71 -1.46
CA TYR A 105 11.49 4.08 -0.16
C TYR A 105 11.84 2.58 -0.25
N PRO A 106 12.40 2.00 0.83
CA PRO A 106 12.71 0.58 0.87
C PRO A 106 11.46 -0.29 0.72
N GLU A 107 11.66 -1.59 0.60
CA GLU A 107 10.56 -2.56 0.60
C GLU A 107 9.69 -2.40 1.85
N ILE A 108 8.37 -2.34 1.65
CA ILE A 108 7.39 -2.43 2.72
C ILE A 108 6.75 -3.81 2.69
N ALA A 109 6.89 -4.54 3.80
CA ALA A 109 6.21 -5.81 4.03
C ALA A 109 5.18 -5.66 5.16
N VAL A 110 3.93 -6.03 4.87
CA VAL A 110 2.81 -5.99 5.82
C VAL A 110 2.30 -7.42 6.01
N GLY A 111 2.06 -7.86 7.25
CA GLY A 111 1.49 -9.18 7.54
C GLY A 111 0.55 -9.16 8.73
N LEU A 112 0.02 -10.34 9.09
CA LEU A 112 -0.75 -10.53 10.32
C LEU A 112 0.09 -10.07 11.53
N GLY A 113 -0.34 -8.99 12.20
CA GLY A 113 0.43 -8.39 13.30
C GLY A 113 0.95 -6.98 13.04
N SER A 114 1.06 -6.54 11.79
CA SER A 114 1.59 -5.21 11.46
C SER A 114 0.69 -4.05 11.92
N TYR A 115 -0.61 -4.31 12.11
CA TYR A 115 -1.61 -3.31 12.50
C TYR A 115 -2.74 -3.94 13.35
N THR A 116 -2.43 -4.91 14.22
CA THR A 116 -3.37 -5.85 14.90
C THR A 116 -4.56 -5.26 15.68
N THR A 117 -4.68 -3.94 15.79
CA THR A 117 -5.81 -3.22 16.40
C THR A 117 -6.63 -2.39 15.41
N PHE A 118 -6.26 -2.36 14.12
CA PHE A 118 -6.95 -1.62 13.07
C PHE A 118 -7.64 -2.57 12.08
N GLY A 119 -8.77 -2.12 11.53
CA GLY A 119 -9.50 -2.92 10.53
C GLY A 119 -8.75 -3.06 9.21
N ALA A 120 -8.01 -2.03 8.82
CA ALA A 120 -7.23 -1.96 7.58
C ALA A 120 -6.05 -0.98 7.72
N LEU A 121 -5.04 -1.14 6.87
CA LEU A 121 -3.92 -0.21 6.71
C LEU A 121 -4.03 0.53 5.36
N HIS A 122 -3.83 1.83 5.37
CA HIS A 122 -3.79 2.69 4.19
C HIS A 122 -2.38 3.22 4.04
N ILE A 123 -1.71 2.89 2.94
CA ILE A 123 -0.40 3.44 2.59
C ILE A 123 -0.61 4.43 1.45
N ARG A 124 -0.34 5.70 1.73
CA ARG A 124 -0.62 6.81 0.84
C ARG A 124 0.66 7.58 0.55
N GLY A 125 1.01 7.73 -0.71
CA GLY A 125 2.02 8.69 -1.10
C GLY A 125 1.45 10.09 -1.28
N GLU A 126 2.34 11.06 -1.40
CA GLU A 126 2.01 12.41 -1.84
C GLU A 126 1.61 12.42 -3.32
N SER A 127 2.34 11.68 -4.16
CA SER A 127 2.04 11.58 -5.59
C SER A 127 2.53 10.27 -6.21
N HIS A 128 1.74 9.76 -7.15
CA HIS A 128 2.11 8.65 -8.03
C HIS A 128 3.33 8.91 -8.93
N GLU A 129 3.78 10.17 -9.05
CA GLU A 129 4.93 10.55 -9.87
C GLU A 129 6.24 10.59 -9.08
N THR A 130 6.17 11.10 -7.84
CA THR A 130 7.34 11.44 -7.01
C THR A 130 7.53 10.51 -5.82
N THR A 131 6.45 9.97 -5.24
CA THR A 131 6.56 9.02 -4.13
C THR A 131 6.82 7.63 -4.71
N ARG A 132 8.03 7.10 -4.50
CA ARG A 132 8.46 5.81 -5.06
C ARG A 132 8.67 4.76 -3.96
N LEU A 133 8.06 3.59 -4.13
CA LEU A 133 8.31 2.39 -3.35
C LEU A 133 9.04 1.36 -4.19
N CYS A 134 10.12 0.80 -3.64
CA CYS A 134 10.86 -0.25 -4.34
C CYS A 134 9.97 -1.48 -4.52
N ARG A 135 9.45 -2.01 -3.42
CA ARG A 135 8.59 -3.19 -3.44
C ARG A 135 7.55 -3.11 -2.35
N PHE A 136 6.36 -3.62 -2.64
CA PHE A 136 5.30 -3.76 -1.66
C PHE A 136 4.88 -5.23 -1.55
N ASN A 137 4.96 -5.78 -0.35
CA ASN A 137 4.67 -7.18 -0.04
C ASN A 137 3.55 -7.28 1.01
N ASN A 138 2.37 -7.70 0.58
CA ASN A 138 1.19 -7.90 1.40
C ASN A 138 1.03 -9.38 1.75
N GLN A 139 1.41 -9.73 2.96
CA GLN A 139 1.51 -11.10 3.49
C GLN A 139 0.28 -11.50 4.27
N VAL A 140 0.05 -12.83 4.32
CA VAL A 140 -1.12 -13.54 4.84
C VAL A 140 -1.95 -12.79 5.89
N GLY A 141 -3.26 -12.70 5.65
CA GLY A 141 -4.25 -12.23 6.63
C GLY A 141 -4.33 -10.71 6.78
N SER A 142 -3.77 -9.96 5.83
CA SER A 142 -3.76 -8.49 5.85
C SER A 142 -4.75 -7.87 4.84
N LEU A 143 -5.17 -6.64 5.15
CA LEU A 143 -6.09 -5.79 4.41
C LEU A 143 -5.42 -4.41 4.27
N VAL A 144 -4.88 -4.15 3.09
CA VAL A 144 -4.11 -2.93 2.81
C VAL A 144 -4.70 -2.19 1.62
N SER A 145 -4.63 -0.86 1.65
CA SER A 145 -4.95 0.01 0.52
C SER A 145 -3.71 0.81 0.12
N LEU A 146 -3.44 0.91 -1.19
CA LEU A 146 -2.38 1.76 -1.76
C LEU A 146 -2.99 2.88 -2.57
N SER A 147 -2.51 4.11 -2.37
CA SER A 147 -2.93 5.27 -3.16
C SER A 147 -1.82 6.30 -3.36
N ASN A 148 -1.86 7.03 -4.47
CA ASN A 148 -0.99 8.15 -4.80
C ASN A 148 0.50 7.81 -4.70
N ILE A 149 0.89 6.65 -5.24
CA ILE A 149 2.26 6.14 -5.11
C ILE A 149 2.70 5.41 -6.37
N SER A 150 4.01 5.41 -6.64
CA SER A 150 4.62 4.53 -7.63
C SER A 150 5.29 3.35 -6.94
N VAL A 151 5.15 2.16 -7.52
CA VAL A 151 5.69 0.91 -6.99
C VAL A 151 6.40 0.16 -8.11
N ALA A 152 7.60 -0.38 -7.87
CA ALA A 152 8.22 -1.25 -8.87
C ALA A 152 7.57 -2.63 -8.90
N TYR A 153 6.99 -3.10 -7.79
CA TYR A 153 6.30 -4.39 -7.76
C TYR A 153 5.40 -4.50 -6.54
N THR A 154 4.22 -5.07 -6.73
CA THR A 154 3.33 -5.43 -5.61
C THR A 154 3.09 -6.93 -5.61
N GLN A 155 3.29 -7.57 -4.46
CA GLN A 155 2.90 -8.95 -4.23
C GLN A 155 1.85 -9.02 -3.13
N THR A 156 0.80 -9.79 -3.37
CA THR A 156 -0.23 -10.10 -2.37
C THR A 156 -0.34 -11.62 -2.22
N VAL A 157 -0.16 -12.13 -1.00
CA VAL A 157 -0.19 -13.55 -0.66
C VAL A 157 -1.26 -13.79 0.40
N ALA A 158 -2.29 -14.58 0.09
CA ALA A 158 -3.40 -14.91 1.00
C ALA A 158 -3.95 -13.69 1.79
N SER A 159 -4.07 -12.55 1.11
CA SER A 159 -4.36 -11.23 1.68
C SER A 159 -5.14 -10.37 0.70
N TRP A 160 -5.59 -9.19 1.14
CA TRP A 160 -6.35 -8.26 0.34
C TRP A 160 -5.60 -6.95 0.14
N LEU A 161 -5.44 -6.55 -1.12
CA LEU A 161 -4.88 -5.27 -1.53
C LEU A 161 -5.92 -4.49 -2.33
N ALA A 162 -6.34 -3.33 -1.83
CA ALA A 162 -7.10 -2.34 -2.59
C ALA A 162 -6.14 -1.34 -3.25
N ILE A 163 -6.35 -1.06 -4.53
CA ILE A 163 -5.69 0.03 -5.25
C ILE A 163 -6.69 1.16 -5.37
N GLU A 164 -6.40 2.27 -4.69
CA GLU A 164 -7.26 3.44 -4.56
C GLU A 164 -6.61 4.66 -5.22
N GLY A 165 -7.40 5.53 -5.87
CA GLY A 165 -6.88 6.75 -6.48
C GLY A 165 -5.82 6.46 -7.55
N LYS A 166 -4.72 7.20 -7.55
CA LYS A 166 -3.69 7.10 -8.60
C LYS A 166 -2.52 6.22 -8.15
N VAL A 167 -2.22 5.16 -8.87
CA VAL A 167 -1.03 4.31 -8.59
C VAL A 167 -0.24 4.09 -9.87
N ALA A 168 1.07 4.14 -9.77
CA ALA A 168 1.95 3.88 -10.91
C ALA A 168 2.75 2.60 -10.73
N LEU A 169 2.93 1.83 -11.79
CA LEU A 169 3.94 0.78 -11.89
C LEU A 169 5.17 1.35 -12.59
N ARG A 170 6.35 1.18 -11.98
CA ARG A 170 7.60 1.69 -12.51
C ARG A 170 8.70 0.62 -12.43
N PRO A 171 8.96 -0.12 -13.53
CA PRO A 171 9.92 -1.21 -13.51
C PRO A 171 11.34 -0.70 -13.30
N THR A 172 12.15 -1.53 -12.66
CA THR A 172 13.61 -1.33 -12.60
C THR A 172 14.31 -2.41 -13.42
N PRO A 173 15.55 -2.20 -13.88
CA PRO A 173 16.28 -3.21 -14.66
C PRO A 173 16.37 -4.58 -13.96
N GLU A 174 16.42 -4.59 -12.63
CA GLU A 174 16.51 -5.80 -11.81
C GLU A 174 15.15 -6.43 -11.49
N GLN A 175 14.06 -5.69 -11.73
CA GLN A 175 12.71 -6.10 -11.33
C GLN A 175 11.65 -5.65 -12.35
N SER A 176 11.20 -6.61 -13.13
CA SER A 176 10.00 -6.46 -13.95
C SER A 176 8.77 -6.21 -13.07
N SER A 177 7.98 -5.19 -13.38
CA SER A 177 6.81 -4.80 -12.58
C SER A 177 5.57 -5.65 -12.87
N ALA A 178 4.73 -5.81 -11.84
CA ALA A 178 3.37 -6.34 -11.93
C ALA A 178 2.56 -6.02 -10.66
N PHE A 179 1.23 -5.93 -10.78
CA PHE A 179 0.33 -6.30 -9.68
C PHE A 179 0.27 -7.83 -9.61
N HIS A 180 0.73 -8.43 -8.52
CA HIS A 180 0.81 -9.89 -8.39
C HIS A 180 -0.01 -10.42 -7.22
N ALA A 181 -1.00 -11.26 -7.50
CA ALA A 181 -1.85 -11.91 -6.50
C ALA A 181 -1.62 -13.42 -6.49
N THR A 182 -1.23 -13.99 -5.35
CA THR A 182 -0.89 -15.41 -5.25
C THR A 182 -1.49 -16.11 -4.04
N TRP A 183 -1.72 -17.42 -4.14
CA TRP A 183 -2.11 -18.28 -3.01
C TRP A 183 -3.29 -17.73 -2.19
N GLY A 184 -4.41 -17.44 -2.83
CA GLY A 184 -5.59 -16.84 -2.22
C GLY A 184 -5.52 -15.31 -2.04
N GLY A 185 -4.44 -14.68 -2.50
CA GLY A 185 -4.31 -13.23 -2.52
C GLY A 185 -5.27 -12.57 -3.51
N CYS A 186 -5.71 -11.36 -3.18
CA CYS A 186 -6.58 -10.55 -4.03
C CYS A 186 -6.04 -9.12 -4.18
N VAL A 187 -5.97 -8.64 -5.42
CA VAL A 187 -5.78 -7.22 -5.74
C VAL A 187 -7.07 -6.69 -6.36
N ARG A 188 -7.70 -5.71 -5.72
CA ARG A 188 -8.91 -5.06 -6.22
C ARG A 188 -8.62 -3.60 -6.58
N PHE A 189 -8.96 -3.19 -7.80
CA PHE A 189 -9.00 -1.78 -8.16
C PHE A 189 -10.34 -1.17 -7.73
N SER A 190 -10.29 -0.13 -6.90
CA SER A 190 -11.46 0.61 -6.43
C SER A 190 -12.03 1.52 -7.52
N GLU A 191 -13.24 2.04 -7.31
CA GLU A 191 -13.88 2.98 -8.24
C GLU A 191 -12.99 4.21 -8.49
N ASP A 192 -12.89 4.59 -9.77
CA ASP A 192 -12.11 5.71 -10.28
C ASP A 192 -10.60 5.62 -10.00
N ALA A 193 -10.08 4.43 -9.70
CA ALA A 193 -8.64 4.20 -9.67
C ALA A 193 -8.01 4.46 -11.06
N GLU A 194 -6.85 5.12 -11.08
CA GLU A 194 -6.06 5.37 -12.28
C GLU A 194 -4.67 4.74 -12.15
N ILE A 195 -4.36 3.85 -13.09
CA ILE A 195 -3.12 3.09 -13.14
C ILE A 195 -2.22 3.67 -14.23
N TYR A 196 -1.03 4.09 -13.84
CA TYR A 196 -0.03 4.65 -14.73
C TYR A 196 1.13 3.68 -14.93
N LEU A 197 1.42 3.33 -16.18
CA LEU A 197 2.49 2.39 -16.54
C LEU A 197 3.67 3.19 -17.10
N TYR A 198 4.77 3.24 -16.35
CA TYR A 198 6.00 3.88 -16.82
C TYR A 198 6.71 3.03 -17.87
N PRO A 199 7.45 3.65 -18.81
CA PRO A 199 8.17 2.92 -19.85
C PRO A 199 9.11 1.85 -19.27
N GLY A 200 9.20 0.71 -19.95
CA GLY A 200 10.13 -0.36 -19.55
C GLY A 200 9.61 -1.77 -19.83
N GLU A 201 10.31 -2.74 -19.25
CA GLU A 201 9.99 -4.16 -19.38
C GLU A 201 9.16 -4.67 -18.20
N TYR A 202 8.07 -5.36 -18.53
CA TYR A 202 7.13 -5.92 -17.59
C TYR A 202 7.01 -7.41 -17.83
N MET A 203 6.94 -8.19 -16.76
CA MET A 203 6.56 -9.59 -16.89
C MET A 203 5.08 -9.66 -17.30
N ALA A 204 4.23 -8.94 -16.57
CA ALA A 204 2.83 -8.67 -16.86
C ALA A 204 2.38 -7.42 -16.11
N VAL A 205 1.29 -6.77 -16.52
CA VAL A 205 0.71 -5.66 -15.72
C VAL A 205 -0.08 -6.22 -14.55
N CYS A 206 -0.93 -7.22 -14.83
CA CYS A 206 -1.67 -7.98 -13.83
C CYS A 206 -1.26 -9.45 -13.91
N ALA A 207 -0.73 -10.00 -12.83
CA ALA A 207 -0.29 -11.38 -12.72
C ALA A 207 -1.01 -12.09 -11.58
N THR A 208 -1.42 -13.33 -11.78
CA THR A 208 -1.96 -14.14 -10.68
C THR A 208 -1.65 -15.62 -10.80
N SER A 209 -1.42 -16.26 -9.65
CA SER A 209 -1.29 -17.71 -9.50
C SER A 209 -2.05 -18.17 -8.26
N HIS A 210 -3.16 -18.90 -8.40
CA HIS A 210 -4.08 -19.20 -7.31
C HIS A 210 -4.70 -17.97 -6.61
N GLY A 211 -4.76 -16.81 -7.26
CA GLY A 211 -5.30 -15.57 -6.68
C GLY A 211 -6.35 -14.90 -7.57
N MET A 212 -6.67 -13.65 -7.25
CA MET A 212 -7.61 -12.84 -8.01
C MET A 212 -7.09 -11.42 -8.22
N ILE A 213 -7.20 -10.89 -9.44
CA ILE A 213 -6.96 -9.47 -9.72
C ILE A 213 -8.14 -8.90 -10.51
N GLY A 214 -8.67 -7.76 -10.11
CA GLY A 214 -9.69 -7.14 -10.95
C GLY A 214 -10.40 -5.96 -10.33
N SER A 215 -11.47 -5.53 -10.99
CA SER A 215 -12.38 -4.52 -10.46
C SER A 215 -13.82 -4.98 -10.61
N GLY A 216 -14.70 -4.43 -9.79
CA GLY A 216 -16.15 -4.40 -10.06
C GLY A 216 -16.62 -3.03 -10.58
N GLU A 217 -15.72 -2.06 -10.72
CA GLU A 217 -16.02 -0.64 -10.84
C GLU A 217 -15.32 0.00 -12.06
N ARG A 218 -15.42 1.32 -12.23
CA ARG A 218 -14.64 2.08 -13.21
C ARG A 218 -13.17 2.13 -12.80
N VAL A 219 -12.26 1.75 -13.69
CA VAL A 219 -10.81 1.87 -13.50
C VAL A 219 -10.17 2.29 -14.83
N LYS A 220 -9.10 3.10 -14.79
CA LYS A 220 -8.40 3.58 -15.98
C LYS A 220 -6.96 3.11 -15.99
N PHE A 221 -6.47 2.66 -17.13
CA PHE A 221 -5.07 2.35 -17.35
C PHE A 221 -4.48 3.31 -18.39
N ARG A 222 -3.25 3.77 -18.13
CA ARG A 222 -2.54 4.72 -18.98
C ARG A 222 -1.09 4.31 -19.15
N THR A 223 -0.57 4.39 -20.36
CA THR A 223 0.86 4.24 -20.61
C THR A 223 1.53 5.60 -20.70
N LEU A 224 2.66 5.78 -20.00
CA LEU A 224 3.48 7.00 -20.05
C LEU A 224 4.62 6.92 -21.09
N GLY A 225 4.69 5.82 -21.82
CA GLY A 225 5.55 5.60 -22.98
C GLY A 225 5.60 4.13 -23.34
N ASN A 226 6.67 3.68 -23.98
CA ASN A 226 6.74 2.33 -24.53
C ASN A 226 6.86 1.27 -23.45
N ILE A 227 5.94 0.30 -23.48
CA ILE A 227 5.87 -0.85 -22.58
C ILE A 227 6.14 -2.11 -23.37
N ASN A 228 7.04 -2.95 -22.89
CA ASN A 228 7.26 -4.29 -23.46
C ASN A 228 6.87 -5.37 -22.45
N LEU A 229 6.01 -6.31 -22.88
CA LEU A 229 5.48 -7.38 -22.05
C LEU A 229 6.13 -8.73 -22.40
N ASN A 230 6.72 -9.37 -21.39
CA ASN A 230 7.37 -10.66 -21.56
C ASN A 230 6.38 -11.83 -21.60
N SER A 231 5.31 -11.80 -20.79
CA SER A 231 4.30 -12.87 -20.75
C SER A 231 2.95 -12.43 -21.31
N GLY A 232 2.44 -11.29 -20.83
CA GLY A 232 1.25 -10.64 -21.38
C GLY A 232 0.70 -9.56 -20.46
N PHE A 233 -0.24 -8.74 -20.92
CA PHE A 233 -0.80 -7.67 -20.10
C PHE A 233 -1.51 -8.25 -18.87
N ALA A 234 -2.32 -9.29 -19.10
CA ALA A 234 -2.90 -10.15 -18.07
C ALA A 234 -2.25 -11.55 -18.10
N LEU A 235 -1.69 -11.98 -16.98
CA LEU A 235 -1.14 -13.32 -16.78
C LEU A 235 -1.92 -14.02 -15.67
N ALA A 236 -2.61 -15.11 -15.98
CA ALA A 236 -3.28 -15.93 -14.97
C ALA A 236 -2.82 -17.38 -15.07
N LEU A 237 -2.41 -17.95 -13.95
CA LEU A 237 -1.91 -19.31 -13.83
C LEU A 237 -2.63 -20.02 -12.69
N HIS A 238 -2.66 -21.35 -12.73
CA HIS A 238 -3.02 -22.20 -11.59
C HIS A 238 -4.30 -21.78 -10.85
N CYS A 239 -5.46 -21.89 -11.51
CA CYS A 239 -6.75 -21.44 -10.98
C CYS A 239 -6.82 -19.95 -10.59
N GLY A 240 -5.89 -19.12 -11.07
CA GLY A 240 -5.95 -17.68 -10.91
C GLY A 240 -7.06 -17.05 -11.77
N SER A 241 -7.61 -15.93 -11.31
CA SER A 241 -8.69 -15.20 -11.99
C SER A 241 -8.33 -13.73 -12.18
N ILE A 242 -8.60 -13.22 -13.38
CA ILE A 242 -8.53 -11.78 -13.67
C ILE A 242 -9.90 -11.32 -14.17
N GLN A 243 -10.41 -10.18 -13.68
CA GLN A 243 -11.70 -9.64 -14.10
C GLN A 243 -11.64 -8.12 -14.34
N PHE A 244 -12.10 -7.69 -15.51
CA PHE A 244 -12.27 -6.28 -15.83
C PHE A 244 -13.67 -6.01 -16.42
N PRO A 245 -14.50 -5.20 -15.74
CA PRO A 245 -15.85 -4.88 -16.20
C PRO A 245 -15.83 -3.90 -17.39
N ALA A 246 -16.94 -3.77 -18.09
CA ALA A 246 -17.11 -2.89 -19.27
C ALA A 246 -16.75 -1.42 -18.99
N SER A 247 -16.81 -1.02 -17.71
CA SER A 247 -16.43 0.30 -17.20
C SER A 247 -14.92 0.56 -17.14
N THR A 248 -14.08 -0.45 -17.40
CA THR A 248 -12.62 -0.30 -17.41
C THR A 248 -12.16 0.36 -18.71
N ASP A 249 -11.31 1.38 -18.59
CA ASP A 249 -10.80 2.16 -19.72
C ASP A 249 -9.33 1.85 -20.00
N PHE A 250 -9.07 1.23 -21.15
CA PHE A 250 -7.73 0.96 -21.68
C PHE A 250 -7.34 1.90 -22.83
N SER A 251 -8.15 2.92 -23.16
CA SER A 251 -7.89 3.82 -24.31
C SER A 251 -6.60 4.61 -24.18
N GLY A 252 -6.13 4.84 -22.94
CA GLY A 252 -4.85 5.46 -22.64
C GLY A 252 -3.63 4.55 -22.78
N CYS A 253 -3.80 3.27 -23.14
CA CYS A 253 -2.72 2.29 -23.30
C CYS A 253 -2.33 2.09 -24.76
N THR A 254 -1.75 3.11 -25.39
CA THR A 254 -1.48 3.13 -26.84
C THR A 254 -0.14 2.53 -27.24
N ALA A 255 0.80 2.32 -26.29
CA ALA A 255 2.18 1.96 -26.57
C ALA A 255 2.61 0.65 -25.86
N VAL A 256 1.78 -0.39 -25.97
CA VAL A 256 2.03 -1.70 -25.32
C VAL A 256 2.39 -2.76 -26.37
N THR A 257 3.63 -3.25 -26.34
CA THR A 257 4.08 -4.38 -27.16
C THR A 257 4.09 -5.69 -26.37
N GLY A 258 3.84 -6.80 -27.06
CA GLY A 258 3.74 -8.12 -26.45
C GLY A 258 2.31 -8.63 -26.36
N ARG A 259 2.10 -9.71 -25.61
CA ARG A 259 0.84 -10.45 -25.60
C ARG A 259 -0.25 -9.73 -24.82
N LYS A 260 -1.50 -9.80 -25.28
CA LYS A 260 -2.67 -9.29 -24.52
C LYS A 260 -2.89 -10.07 -23.23
N TYR A 261 -2.90 -11.40 -23.31
CA TYR A 261 -3.05 -12.25 -22.14
C TYR A 261 -2.39 -13.61 -22.31
N TYR A 262 -1.99 -14.24 -21.20
CA TYR A 262 -1.57 -15.64 -21.15
C TYR A 262 -2.27 -16.33 -19.98
N LEU A 263 -3.05 -17.38 -20.28
CA LEU A 263 -3.82 -18.15 -19.31
C LEU A 263 -3.38 -19.61 -19.34
N GLU A 264 -3.05 -20.17 -18.18
CA GLU A 264 -2.68 -21.58 -18.05
C GLU A 264 -3.25 -22.23 -16.78
N LYS A 265 -3.43 -23.55 -16.84
CA LYS A 265 -3.77 -24.43 -15.70
C LYS A 265 -5.05 -23.99 -14.98
N LEU A 266 -6.18 -24.11 -15.68
CA LEU A 266 -7.53 -23.84 -15.18
C LEU A 266 -7.75 -22.39 -14.70
N SER A 267 -7.02 -21.42 -15.27
CA SER A 267 -7.20 -20.00 -14.95
C SER A 267 -8.31 -19.37 -15.77
N CYS A 268 -8.76 -18.18 -15.35
CA CYS A 268 -9.84 -17.46 -16.02
C CYS A 268 -9.50 -15.98 -16.20
N LEU A 269 -9.84 -15.43 -17.36
CA LEU A 269 -9.90 -13.99 -17.60
C LEU A 269 -11.31 -13.65 -18.09
N CYS A 270 -12.04 -12.84 -17.32
CA CYS A 270 -13.32 -12.26 -17.71
C CYS A 270 -13.11 -10.81 -18.13
N LEU A 271 -13.29 -10.51 -19.42
CA LEU A 271 -13.04 -9.18 -19.98
C LEU A 271 -14.29 -8.62 -20.66
N ASP A 272 -15.05 -7.81 -19.91
CA ASP A 272 -16.14 -7.01 -20.48
C ASP A 272 -15.62 -5.66 -21.04
N ALA A 273 -14.42 -5.26 -20.63
CA ALA A 273 -13.77 -3.96 -20.87
C ALA A 273 -13.27 -3.68 -22.31
N GLY A 274 -13.82 -4.35 -23.33
CA GLY A 274 -13.31 -4.26 -24.69
C GLY A 274 -12.04 -5.09 -24.89
N ILE A 275 -10.96 -4.50 -25.41
CA ILE A 275 -9.74 -5.24 -25.80
C ILE A 275 -8.60 -4.87 -24.86
N LEU A 276 -7.95 -5.88 -24.26
CA LEU A 276 -6.74 -5.67 -23.47
C LEU A 276 -5.59 -5.08 -24.31
N PRO A 277 -4.75 -4.21 -23.73
CA PRO A 277 -3.56 -3.70 -24.40
C PRO A 277 -2.56 -4.80 -24.78
N GLY A 278 -1.86 -4.62 -25.90
CA GLY A 278 -0.86 -5.56 -26.41
C GLY A 278 -0.94 -5.73 -27.92
N SER A 279 0.23 -5.89 -28.56
CA SER A 279 0.37 -6.04 -30.00
C SER A 279 0.21 -7.49 -30.50
N VAL A 280 0.28 -8.48 -29.61
CA VAL A 280 0.21 -9.91 -29.93
C VAL A 280 -1.06 -10.52 -29.32
N ALA A 281 -1.73 -11.41 -30.07
CA ALA A 281 -2.95 -12.08 -29.63
C ALA A 281 -2.74 -12.90 -28.34
N GLY A 282 -3.76 -12.91 -27.48
CA GLY A 282 -3.74 -13.68 -26.24
C GLY A 282 -3.78 -15.20 -26.45
N GLU A 283 -3.42 -15.95 -25.41
CA GLU A 283 -3.34 -17.41 -25.44
C GLU A 283 -3.93 -18.01 -24.18
N ALA A 284 -4.78 -19.03 -24.33
CA ALA A 284 -5.37 -19.78 -23.22
C ALA A 284 -5.09 -21.28 -23.41
N LYS A 285 -4.56 -21.93 -22.36
CA LYS A 285 -4.12 -23.33 -22.38
C LYS A 285 -4.68 -24.13 -21.22
N ASN A 286 -4.64 -25.45 -21.33
CA ASN A 286 -4.83 -26.38 -20.22
C ASN A 286 -6.13 -26.11 -19.43
N GLY A 287 -7.25 -26.03 -20.17
CA GLY A 287 -8.58 -25.82 -19.61
C GLY A 287 -8.84 -24.40 -19.08
N SER A 288 -7.96 -23.45 -19.35
CA SER A 288 -8.16 -22.05 -18.99
C SER A 288 -9.15 -21.37 -19.94
N VAL A 289 -9.90 -20.41 -19.42
CA VAL A 289 -11.02 -19.78 -20.13
C VAL A 289 -10.78 -18.29 -20.26
N TYR A 290 -10.97 -17.77 -21.47
CA TYR A 290 -11.12 -16.36 -21.75
C TYR A 290 -12.59 -16.11 -22.09
N ILE A 291 -13.24 -15.25 -21.32
CA ILE A 291 -14.66 -14.86 -21.47
C ILE A 291 -14.69 -13.40 -21.90
#